data_AF-A0A972DA73-F1
#
_entry.id   AF-A0A972DA73-F1
#
_cell.length_a   1.000
_cell.length_b   1.000
_cell.length_c   1.000
_cell.angle_alpha   90.00
_cell.angle_beta   90.00
_cell.angle_gamma   90.00
#
_symmetry.space_group_name_H-M   'P 1'
#
loop_
_entity.id
_entity.type
_entity.pdbx_description
1 polymer ?
#
loop_
_entity_poly.entity_id
_entity_poly.type
_entity_poly.pdbx_seq_one_letter_code
_entity_poly.pdbx_strand_id
1 'polypeptide(L)'
;MSLRLVDSLEDRLERARAVAPRFEALGEERRIELLLRATETLRELAASQQEALAGSSGLRVSNVRWGVETTLESVTADALASIVHHARLAGPARTTMRPRGVHAVILAGNVFTASLRALYVPLCLGNPVIAKA
;
A
#
# COMPACT_ATOMS: atom_id res chain seq x y z
N MET A 1 7.86 -31.71 15.62
CA MET A 1 6.60 -31.19 15.07
C MET A 1 6.55 -29.70 15.42
N SER A 2 6.95 -28.82 14.48
CA SER A 2 7.06 -27.38 14.75
C SER A 2 5.66 -26.75 14.64
N LEU A 3 5.13 -26.28 15.78
CA LEU A 3 3.97 -25.39 15.83
C LEU A 3 4.37 -24.11 15.12
N ARG A 4 4.17 -24.04 13.79
CA ARG A 4 4.10 -22.76 13.10
C ARG A 4 2.91 -22.04 13.73
N LEU A 5 3.19 -21.04 14.57
CA LEU A 5 2.25 -19.98 14.90
C LEU A 5 1.70 -19.49 13.56
N VAL A 6 0.51 -19.96 13.19
CA VAL A 6 -0.21 -19.46 12.04
C VAL A 6 -0.59 -18.06 12.45
N ASP A 7 0.16 -17.08 11.98
CA ASP A 7 -0.13 -15.66 12.12
C ASP A 7 -1.56 -15.42 11.63
N SER A 8 -2.52 -15.46 12.56
CA SER A 8 -3.93 -15.51 12.24
C SER A 8 -4.37 -14.15 11.71
N LEU A 9 -5.49 -14.11 10.98
CA LEU A 9 -6.05 -12.82 10.56
C LEU A 9 -6.36 -11.94 11.78
N GLU A 10 -6.76 -12.55 12.90
CA GLU A 10 -7.01 -11.90 14.18
C GLU A 10 -5.73 -11.26 14.71
N ASP A 11 -4.61 -11.99 14.75
CA ASP A 11 -3.32 -11.45 15.19
C ASP A 11 -2.84 -10.28 14.30
N ARG A 12 -3.01 -10.40 12.98
CA ARG A 12 -2.69 -9.32 12.03
C ARG A 12 -3.55 -8.08 12.27
N LEU A 13 -4.84 -8.29 12.53
CA LEU A 13 -5.78 -7.22 12.84
C LEU A 13 -5.44 -6.52 14.16
N GLU A 14 -5.11 -7.29 15.20
CA GLU A 14 -4.69 -6.74 16.49
C GLU A 14 -3.42 -5.91 16.36
N ARG A 15 -2.40 -6.39 15.65
CA ARG A 15 -1.19 -5.63 15.39
C ARG A 15 -1.45 -4.35 14.60
N ALA A 16 -2.28 -4.41 13.57
CA ALA A 16 -2.63 -3.23 12.78
C ALA A 16 -3.38 -2.19 13.64
N ARG A 17 -4.30 -2.64 14.50
CA ARG A 17 -5.02 -1.78 15.46
C ARG A 17 -4.06 -1.14 16.48
N ALA A 18 -3.13 -1.92 17.02
CA ALA A 18 -2.14 -1.44 17.98
C ALA A 18 -1.20 -0.36 17.40
N VAL A 19 -0.90 -0.44 16.09
CA VAL A 19 -0.06 0.52 15.38
C VAL A 19 -0.82 1.76 14.90
N ALA A 20 -2.14 1.68 14.73
CA ALA A 20 -2.95 2.75 14.15
C ALA A 20 -2.73 4.14 14.77
N PRO A 21 -2.71 4.32 16.11
CA PRO A 21 -2.49 5.64 16.71
C PRO A 21 -1.10 6.19 16.40
N ARG A 22 -0.07 5.34 16.40
CA ARG A 22 1.31 5.72 16.06
C ARG A 22 1.44 6.08 14.58
N PHE A 23 0.73 5.37 13.71
CA PHE A 23 0.73 5.62 12.28
C PHE A 23 0.01 6.93 11.93
N GLU A 24 -1.08 7.25 12.62
CA GLU A 24 -1.74 8.55 12.54
C GLU A 24 -0.79 9.69 12.95
N ALA A 25 -0.07 9.50 14.07
CA ALA A 25 0.83 10.50 14.64
C ALA A 25 2.09 10.81 13.80
N LEU A 26 2.43 9.99 12.80
CA LEU A 26 3.58 10.26 11.92
C LEU A 26 3.46 11.59 11.15
N GLY A 27 2.24 12.07 10.91
CA GLY A 27 2.01 13.21 10.03
C GLY A 27 2.13 12.85 8.55
N GLU A 28 1.59 13.71 7.69
CA GLU A 28 1.45 13.42 6.26
C GLU A 28 2.79 13.36 5.53
N GLU A 29 3.68 14.32 5.78
CA GLU A 29 5.01 14.39 5.15
C GLU A 29 5.81 13.12 5.41
N ARG A 30 5.84 12.67 6.67
CA ARG A 30 6.56 11.45 7.04
C ARG A 30 5.95 10.20 6.42
N ARG A 31 4.61 10.13 6.31
CA ARG A 31 3.95 9.01 5.62
C ARG A 31 4.28 8.98 4.14
N ILE A 32 4.26 10.13 3.47
CA ILE A 32 4.66 10.26 2.06
C ILE A 32 6.11 9.81 1.87
N GLU A 33 7.02 10.27 2.72
CA GLU A 33 8.43 9.87 2.67
C GLU A 33 8.61 8.34 2.82
N LEU A 34 7.91 7.72 3.78
CA LEU A 34 7.97 6.28 3.99
C LEU A 34 7.40 5.50 2.79
N LEU A 35 6.33 5.98 2.17
CA LEU A 35 5.75 5.36 0.97
C LEU A 35 6.67 5.48 -0.24
N LEU A 36 7.37 6.59 -0.41
CA LEU A 36 8.38 6.74 -1.46
C LEU A 36 9.54 5.76 -1.25
N ARG A 37 10.07 5.66 -0.04
CA ARG A 37 11.12 4.68 0.30
C ARG A 37 10.65 3.24 0.04
N ALA A 38 9.42 2.90 0.45
CA ALA A 38 8.85 1.58 0.18
C ALA A 38 8.72 1.30 -1.32
N THR A 39 8.39 2.32 -2.12
CA THR A 39 8.28 2.20 -3.58
C THR A 39 9.63 1.91 -4.24
N GLU A 40 10.70 2.54 -3.78
CA GLU A 40 12.07 2.23 -4.23
C GLU A 40 12.45 0.77 -3.91
N THR A 41 12.19 0.33 -2.68
CA THR A 41 12.41 -1.08 -2.29
C THR A 41 11.58 -2.05 -3.12
N LEU A 42 10.32 -1.71 -3.41
CA LEU A 42 9.46 -2.52 -4.28
C LEU A 42 9.99 -2.58 -5.72
N ARG A 43 10.57 -1.50 -6.23
CA ARG A 43 11.17 -1.46 -7.57
C ARG A 43 12.36 -2.41 -7.67
N GLU A 44 13.25 -2.36 -6.70
CA GLU A 44 14.41 -3.27 -6.61
C GLU A 44 13.96 -4.74 -6.49
N LEU A 45 12.99 -5.00 -5.61
CA LEU A 45 12.46 -6.35 -5.42
C LEU A 45 11.81 -6.87 -6.70
N ALA A 46 10.95 -6.07 -7.35
CA ALA A 46 10.28 -6.47 -8.58
C ALA A 46 11.27 -6.70 -9.73
N ALA A 47 12.35 -5.92 -9.82
CA ALA A 47 13.41 -6.14 -10.80
C ALA A 47 14.10 -7.51 -10.60
N SER A 48 14.31 -7.92 -9.34
CA SER A 48 14.91 -9.22 -9.01
C SER A 48 13.97 -10.43 -9.11
N GLN A 49 12.65 -10.20 -9.23
CA GLN A 49 11.61 -11.24 -9.16
C GLN A 49 10.77 -11.38 -10.45
N GLN A 50 11.20 -10.79 -11.57
CA GLN A 50 10.38 -10.73 -12.80
C GLN A 50 9.91 -12.11 -13.30
N GLU A 51 10.77 -13.12 -13.24
CA GLU A 51 10.43 -14.49 -13.68
C GLU A 51 9.44 -15.17 -12.73
N ALA A 52 9.63 -15.03 -11.42
CA ALA A 52 8.71 -15.58 -10.42
C ALA A 52 7.32 -14.94 -10.51
N LEU A 53 7.27 -13.62 -10.76
CA LEU A 53 6.03 -12.88 -10.99
C LEU A 53 5.34 -13.32 -12.28
N ALA A 54 6.10 -13.53 -13.37
CA ALA A 54 5.56 -14.06 -14.61
C ALA A 54 4.98 -15.47 -14.42
N GLY A 55 5.72 -16.36 -13.74
CA GLY A 55 5.29 -17.73 -13.46
C GLY A 55 4.04 -17.82 -12.58
N SER A 56 3.87 -16.92 -11.62
CA SER A 56 2.70 -16.92 -10.72
C SER A 56 1.47 -16.22 -11.28
N SER A 57 1.63 -15.28 -12.22
CA SER A 57 0.53 -14.52 -12.83
C SER A 57 0.06 -15.07 -14.18
N GLY A 58 0.85 -15.95 -14.82
CA GLY A 58 0.62 -16.40 -16.19
C GLY A 58 0.90 -15.31 -17.24
N LEU A 59 1.48 -14.18 -16.85
CA LEU A 59 1.85 -13.10 -17.75
C LEU A 59 3.23 -13.32 -18.36
N ARG A 60 3.47 -12.73 -19.53
CA ARG A 60 4.83 -12.64 -20.09
C ARG A 60 5.68 -11.71 -19.23
N VAL A 61 6.98 -12.03 -19.10
CA VAL A 61 7.96 -11.19 -18.38
C VAL A 61 7.94 -9.73 -18.85
N SER A 62 7.77 -9.50 -20.16
CA SER A 62 7.64 -8.14 -20.72
C SER A 62 6.44 -7.36 -20.16
N ASN A 63 5.31 -8.04 -19.96
CA ASN A 63 4.08 -7.43 -19.42
C ASN A 63 4.21 -7.17 -17.92
N VAL A 64 4.86 -8.09 -17.20
CA VAL A 64 5.18 -7.88 -15.78
C VAL A 64 6.08 -6.66 -15.62
N ARG A 65 7.16 -6.58 -16.41
CA ARG A 65 8.10 -5.45 -16.39
C ARG A 65 7.39 -4.13 -16.66
N TRP A 66 6.64 -4.06 -17.76
CA TRP A 66 5.88 -2.88 -18.13
C TRP A 66 4.86 -2.49 -17.04
N GLY A 67 4.16 -3.47 -16.46
CA GLY A 67 3.20 -3.23 -15.38
C GLY A 67 3.86 -2.68 -14.11
N VAL A 68 4.98 -3.27 -13.68
CA VAL A 68 5.78 -2.78 -12.54
C VAL A 68 6.23 -1.34 -12.79
N GLU A 69 6.87 -1.10 -13.93
CA GLU A 69 7.44 0.19 -14.32
C GLU A 69 6.37 1.29 -14.31
N THR A 70 5.32 1.13 -15.11
CA THR A 70 4.24 2.13 -15.21
C THR A 70 3.51 2.39 -13.89
N THR A 71 3.38 1.38 -13.03
CA THR A 71 2.75 1.54 -11.72
C THR A 71 3.63 2.33 -10.77
N LEU A 72 4.90 1.94 -10.64
CA LEU A 72 5.83 2.54 -9.68
C LEU A 72 6.30 3.93 -10.14
N GLU A 73 6.38 4.19 -11.45
CA GLU A 73 6.65 5.53 -12.00
C GLU A 73 5.57 6.54 -11.61
N SER A 74 4.31 6.10 -11.48
CA SER A 74 3.20 6.98 -11.10
C SER A 74 3.22 7.40 -9.62
N VAL A 75 4.09 6.79 -8.82
CA VAL A 75 4.23 7.11 -7.39
C VAL A 75 5.30 8.18 -7.22
N THR A 76 4.86 9.44 -7.24
CA THR A 76 5.71 10.60 -6.97
C THR A 76 5.28 11.30 -5.68
N ALA A 77 6.18 12.12 -5.11
CA ALA A 77 5.85 12.94 -3.95
C ALA A 77 4.61 13.82 -4.20
N ASP A 78 4.53 14.44 -5.38
CA ASP A 78 3.41 15.27 -5.81
C ASP A 78 2.12 14.47 -5.96
N ALA A 79 2.18 13.26 -6.53
CA ALA A 79 1.00 12.39 -6.65
C ALA A 79 0.46 11.99 -5.27
N LEU A 80 1.34 11.62 -4.33
CA LEU A 80 0.96 11.27 -2.97
C LEU A 80 0.43 12.48 -2.18
N ALA A 81 1.05 13.64 -2.32
CA ALA A 81 0.59 14.90 -1.71
C ALA A 81 -0.78 15.31 -2.27
N SER A 82 -1.00 15.12 -3.58
CA SER A 82 -2.27 15.40 -4.25
C SER A 82 -3.42 14.54 -3.69
N ILE A 83 -3.18 13.27 -3.36
CA ILE A 83 -4.17 12.41 -2.68
C ILE A 83 -4.63 13.04 -1.37
N VAL A 84 -3.68 13.47 -0.53
CA VAL A 84 -3.96 14.09 0.76
C VAL A 84 -4.69 15.43 0.59
N HIS A 85 -4.26 16.25 -0.37
CA HIS A 85 -4.87 17.53 -0.68
C HIS A 85 -6.34 17.37 -1.11
N HIS A 86 -6.62 16.50 -2.08
CA HIS A 86 -7.99 16.24 -2.54
C HIS A 86 -8.88 15.66 -1.44
N ALA A 87 -8.34 14.79 -0.57
CA ALA A 87 -9.09 14.25 0.55
C ALA A 87 -9.51 15.34 1.56
N ARG A 88 -8.68 16.37 1.77
CA ARG A 88 -9.02 17.54 2.59
C ARG A 88 -10.11 18.40 1.95
N LEU A 89 -10.07 18.58 0.63
CA LEU A 89 -11.06 19.36 -0.11
C LEU A 89 -12.42 18.66 -0.22
N ALA A 90 -12.46 17.33 -0.17
CA ALA A 90 -13.69 16.55 -0.26
C ALA A 90 -14.55 16.64 1.02
N GLY A 91 -13.98 17.07 2.15
CA GLY A 91 -14.71 17.22 3.42
C GLY A 91 -15.47 18.54 3.52
N PRO A 92 -16.53 18.62 4.36
CA PRO A 92 -17.17 19.89 4.68
C PRO A 92 -16.16 20.91 5.24
N ALA A 93 -16.38 22.20 4.96
CA ALA A 93 -15.54 23.27 5.49
C ALA A 93 -15.41 23.16 7.02
N ARG A 94 -14.19 23.34 7.54
CA ARG A 94 -13.83 23.23 8.97
C ARG A 94 -13.88 21.82 9.56
N THR A 95 -13.97 20.77 8.73
CA THR A 95 -13.74 19.39 9.20
C THR A 95 -12.28 19.00 9.07
N THR A 96 -11.75 18.33 10.10
CA THR A 96 -10.43 17.72 10.03
C THR A 96 -10.58 16.27 9.59
N MET A 97 -9.89 15.90 8.52
CA MET A 97 -9.78 14.50 8.14
C MET A 97 -9.09 13.70 9.26
N ARG A 98 -9.69 12.56 9.62
CA ARG A 98 -9.15 11.61 10.58
C ARG A 98 -9.17 10.21 9.98
N PRO A 99 -8.13 9.39 10.22
CA PRO A 99 -8.18 7.98 9.91
C PRO A 99 -9.39 7.32 10.58
N ARG A 100 -10.01 6.34 9.91
CA ARG A 100 -11.18 5.61 10.43
C ARG A 100 -10.82 4.26 11.05
N GLY A 101 -9.55 3.87 11.00
CA GLY A 101 -9.04 2.64 11.58
C GLY A 101 -8.20 1.84 10.59
N VAL A 102 -8.29 0.52 10.67
CA VAL A 102 -7.57 -0.40 9.77
C VAL A 102 -8.38 -0.61 8.49
N HIS A 103 -7.73 -0.47 7.33
CA HIS A 103 -8.31 -0.79 6.03
C HIS A 103 -7.93 -2.22 5.61
N ALA A 104 -8.93 -3.02 5.25
CA ALA A 104 -8.73 -4.32 4.63
C ALA A 104 -8.79 -4.18 3.10
N VAL A 105 -7.80 -4.72 2.40
CA VAL A 105 -7.72 -4.69 0.94
C VAL A 105 -7.63 -6.12 0.43
N ILE A 106 -8.57 -6.51 -0.42
CA ILE A 106 -8.56 -7.81 -1.09
C ILE A 106 -8.11 -7.57 -2.52
N LEU A 107 -6.94 -8.11 -2.86
CA LEU A 107 -6.31 -7.95 -4.16
C LEU A 107 -6.76 -9.07 -5.07
N ALA A 108 -7.30 -8.72 -6.24
CA ALA A 108 -7.61 -9.70 -7.26
C ALA A 108 -6.31 -10.17 -7.94
N GLY A 109 -6.08 -11.49 -7.97
CA GLY A 109 -4.81 -12.08 -8.44
C GLY A 109 -4.46 -11.82 -9.91
N ASN A 110 -5.37 -11.24 -10.69
CA ASN A 110 -5.16 -10.87 -12.09
C ASN A 110 -4.71 -9.41 -12.30
N VAL A 111 -4.65 -8.58 -11.24
CA VAL A 111 -4.29 -7.16 -11.38
C VAL A 111 -3.14 -6.78 -10.45
N PHE A 112 -1.95 -7.21 -10.86
CA PHE A 112 -0.68 -6.94 -10.16
C PHE A 112 -0.45 -5.43 -9.89
N THR A 113 -0.98 -4.55 -10.72
CA THR A 113 -0.71 -3.09 -10.69
C THR A 113 -1.80 -2.25 -10.01
N ALA A 114 -3.09 -2.58 -10.21
CA ALA A 114 -4.21 -1.90 -9.54
C ALA A 114 -4.16 -2.08 -8.02
N SER A 115 -3.44 -3.11 -7.57
CA SER A 115 -3.17 -3.40 -6.17
C SER A 115 -2.54 -2.22 -5.42
N LEU A 116 -1.61 -1.49 -6.06
CA LEU A 116 -0.81 -0.50 -5.33
C LEU A 116 -1.64 0.70 -4.87
N ARG A 117 -2.53 1.23 -5.72
CA ARG A 117 -3.41 2.36 -5.36
C ARG A 117 -4.34 2.01 -4.22
N ALA A 118 -4.89 0.79 -4.21
CA ALA A 118 -5.76 0.31 -3.14
C ALA A 118 -5.04 0.27 -1.78
N LEU A 119 -3.73 0.08 -1.77
CA LEU A 119 -2.90 0.14 -0.56
C LEU A 119 -2.47 1.57 -0.22
N TYR A 120 -2.04 2.35 -1.20
CA TYR A 120 -1.35 3.62 -0.95
C TYR A 120 -2.28 4.75 -0.52
N VAL A 121 -3.50 4.79 -1.07
CA VAL A 121 -4.50 5.80 -0.67
C VAL A 121 -4.78 5.74 0.83
N PRO A 122 -5.23 4.61 1.43
CA PRO A 122 -5.47 4.56 2.87
C PRO A 122 -4.21 4.85 3.70
N LEU A 123 -3.03 4.41 3.25
CA LEU A 123 -1.76 4.70 3.94
C LEU A 123 -1.43 6.20 3.96
N CYS A 124 -1.60 6.93 2.85
CA CYS A 124 -1.47 8.39 2.81
C CYS A 124 -2.37 9.08 3.84
N LEU A 125 -3.61 8.60 3.94
CA LEU A 125 -4.64 9.13 4.83
C LEU A 125 -4.48 8.67 6.29
N GLY A 126 -3.40 7.95 6.62
CA GLY A 126 -3.07 7.54 7.99
C GLY A 126 -3.81 6.30 8.48
N ASN A 127 -4.36 5.48 7.57
CA ASN A 127 -5.00 4.21 7.92
C ASN A 127 -4.01 3.06 7.67
N PRO A 128 -3.67 2.24 8.69
CA PRO A 128 -2.95 1.00 8.45
C PRO A 128 -3.73 0.06 7.53
N VAL A 129 -3.01 -0.72 6.74
CA VAL A 129 -3.61 -1.63 5.75
C VAL A 129 -3.28 -3.08 6.03
N ILE A 130 -4.27 -3.95 5.91
CA ILE A 130 -4.09 -5.41 5.82
C ILE A 130 -4.48 -5.83 4.41
N ALA A 131 -3.54 -6.43 3.69
CA ALA A 131 -3.76 -6.90 2.33
C ALA A 131 -3.91 -8.43 2.29
N LYS A 132 -4.90 -8.91 1.54
CA LYS A 132 -5.01 -10.31 1.13
C LYS A 132 -4.81 -10.38 -0.38
N ALA A 133 -3.67 -10.95 -0.79
CA ALA A 133 -3.37 -11.34 -2.16
C ALA A 133 -3.63 -12.84 -2.38
#